data_AF-A0A9E4WJR6-F1
#
_entry.id   AF-A0A9E4WJR6-F1
#
_cell.length_a   1.000
_cell.length_b   1.000
_cell.length_c   1.000
_cell.angle_alpha   90.00
_cell.angle_beta   90.00
_cell.angle_gamma   90.00
#
_symmetry.space_group_name_H-M   'P 1'
#
loop_
_entity.id
_entity.type
_entity.pdbx_description
1 polymer ?
#
loop_
_entity_poly.entity_id
_entity_poly.type
_entity_poly.pdbx_seq_one_letter_code
_entity_poly.pdbx_strand_id
1 'polypeptide(L)'
;MTGPVRREDYELRFYPSHADAVEHGTGLAEERVGENAKLTESTATWTVGVRDARECHGLLMQTAHAATCLEAKYYDYMILGNLILLCPGDAIDVARENCDLLIDQLN
;
A
#
# COMPACT_ATOMS: atom_id res chain seq x y z
N MET A 1 6.93 -25.24 -5.15
CA MET A 1 5.98 -24.79 -6.18
C MET A 1 5.99 -23.27 -6.12
N THR A 2 6.75 -22.60 -6.99
CA THR A 2 6.76 -21.13 -7.01
C THR A 2 5.72 -20.72 -8.05
N GLY A 3 4.63 -20.11 -7.60
CA GLY A 3 3.74 -19.36 -8.48
C GLY A 3 4.52 -18.23 -9.20
N PRO A 4 3.89 -17.53 -10.16
CA PRO A 4 4.53 -16.36 -10.75
C PRO A 4 4.97 -15.41 -9.63
N VAL A 5 6.23 -14.96 -9.68
CA VAL A 5 6.74 -13.92 -8.78
C VAL A 5 5.87 -12.69 -9.02
N ARG A 6 4.97 -12.38 -8.07
CA ARG A 6 4.28 -11.10 -8.07
C ARG A 6 5.36 -10.05 -7.80
N ARG A 7 5.48 -9.09 -8.70
CA ARG A 7 6.36 -7.95 -8.48
C ARG A 7 5.66 -7.09 -7.43
N GLU A 8 6.21 -7.09 -6.23
CA GLU A 8 5.72 -6.22 -5.16
C GLU A 8 6.19 -4.79 -5.45
N ASP A 9 5.23 -3.88 -5.59
CA ASP A 9 5.50 -2.44 -5.68
C ASP A 9 5.30 -1.84 -4.29
N TYR A 10 6.23 -0.98 -3.86
CA TYR A 10 6.18 -0.31 -2.56
C TYR A 10 6.03 1.19 -2.76
N GLU A 11 5.32 1.85 -1.84
CA GLU A 11 5.30 3.31 -1.75
C GLU A 11 6.10 3.75 -0.53
N LEU A 12 7.07 4.65 -0.76
CA LEU A 12 7.94 5.20 0.26
C LEU A 12 7.68 6.70 0.38
N ARG A 13 7.44 7.17 1.59
CA ARG A 13 7.20 8.59 1.89
C ARG A 13 8.24 9.10 2.87
N PHE A 14 9.06 10.02 2.42
CA PHE A 14 10.11 10.62 3.24
C PHE A 14 9.62 11.92 3.88
N TYR A 15 9.86 12.04 5.17
CA TYR A 15 9.54 13.22 5.98
C TYR A 15 10.84 13.88 6.47
N PRO A 16 10.82 15.16 6.88
CA PRO A 16 12.02 15.82 7.40
C PRO A 16 12.59 15.17 8.67
N SER A 17 11.72 14.61 9.53
CA SER A 17 12.11 13.91 10.76
C SER A 17 11.16 12.76 11.09
N HIS A 18 11.52 11.94 12.09
CA HIS A 18 10.62 10.92 12.64
C HIS A 18 9.35 11.53 13.23
N ALA A 19 9.48 12.66 13.94
CA ALA A 19 8.33 13.36 14.50
C ALA A 19 7.35 13.81 13.41
N ASP A 20 7.87 14.36 12.31
CA ASP A 20 7.04 14.76 11.17
C ASP A 20 6.36 13.56 10.50
N ALA A 21 7.05 12.41 10.40
CA ALA A 21 6.46 11.19 9.86
C ALA A 21 5.26 10.73 10.71
N VAL A 22 5.42 10.73 12.03
CA VAL A 22 4.34 10.35 12.95
C VAL A 22 3.20 11.37 12.94
N GLU A 23 3.51 12.65 13.06
CA GLU A 23 2.50 13.70 13.21
C GLU A 23 1.73 13.98 11.91
N HIS A 24 2.42 13.98 10.76
CA HIS A 24 1.84 14.39 9.48
C HIS A 24 1.66 13.24 8.49
N GLY A 25 2.33 12.11 8.71
CA GLY A 25 2.33 10.98 7.78
C GLY A 25 1.39 9.84 8.13
N THR A 26 1.22 9.53 9.42
CA THR A 26 0.40 8.41 9.90
C THR A 26 -1.01 8.42 9.33
N GLY A 27 -1.75 9.53 9.49
CA GLY A 27 -3.12 9.61 8.97
C GLY A 27 -3.20 9.47 7.45
N LEU A 28 -2.23 10.01 6.72
CA LEU A 28 -2.16 9.85 5.26
C LEU A 28 -1.82 8.41 4.84
N ALA A 29 -1.08 7.68 5.66
CA ALA A 29 -0.75 6.28 5.42
C ALA A 29 -1.96 5.38 5.71
N GLU A 30 -2.68 5.65 6.80
CA GLU A 30 -3.93 4.97 7.16
C GLU A 30 -5.00 5.10 6.07
N GLU A 31 -5.11 6.27 5.43
CA GLU A 31 -6.00 6.45 4.27
C GLU A 31 -5.60 5.57 3.08
N ARG A 32 -4.39 5.04 3.02
CA ARG A 32 -3.86 4.31 1.86
C ARG A 32 -3.86 2.78 2.03
N VAL A 33 -4.17 2.27 3.21
CA VAL A 33 -4.05 0.84 3.52
C VAL A 33 -5.39 0.17 3.82
N GLY A 34 -5.49 -1.12 3.46
CA GLY A 34 -6.58 -2.01 3.82
C GLY A 34 -7.87 -1.79 3.02
N GLU A 35 -8.92 -2.52 3.41
CA GLU A 35 -10.20 -2.58 2.68
C GLU A 35 -10.90 -1.22 2.55
N ASN A 36 -10.64 -0.30 3.49
CA ASN A 36 -11.25 1.04 3.53
C ASN A 36 -10.34 2.13 2.95
N ALA A 37 -9.29 1.75 2.22
CA ALA A 37 -8.38 2.71 1.61
C ALA A 37 -9.12 3.70 0.69
N LYS A 38 -8.74 4.97 0.78
CA LYS A 38 -9.24 6.05 -0.04
C LYS A 38 -8.47 6.09 -1.36
N LEU A 39 -8.97 5.34 -2.34
CA LEU A 39 -8.27 5.08 -3.59
C LEU A 39 -8.68 6.01 -4.75
N THR A 40 -9.50 7.04 -4.50
CA THR A 40 -9.92 7.99 -5.54
C THR A 40 -9.48 9.41 -5.22
N GLU A 41 -9.28 10.23 -6.25
CA GLU A 41 -8.98 11.67 -6.09
C GLU A 41 -10.10 12.42 -5.35
N SER A 42 -11.32 11.88 -5.35
CA SER A 42 -12.47 12.45 -4.64
C SER A 42 -12.54 12.09 -3.15
N THR A 43 -11.82 11.06 -2.71
CA THR A 43 -11.88 10.56 -1.33
C THR A 43 -10.57 10.78 -0.58
N ALA A 44 -9.43 10.62 -1.24
CA ALA A 44 -8.12 10.75 -0.63
C ALA A 44 -7.80 12.20 -0.25
N THR A 45 -7.27 12.42 0.94
CA THR A 45 -6.74 13.73 1.35
C THR A 45 -5.46 14.05 0.58
N TRP A 46 -4.65 13.03 0.29
CA TRP A 46 -3.44 13.14 -0.52
C TRP A 46 -3.57 12.35 -1.83
N THR A 47 -3.68 13.07 -2.95
CA THR A 47 -4.02 12.50 -4.26
C THR A 47 -2.81 12.01 -5.05
N VAL A 48 -1.58 12.37 -4.65
CA VAL A 48 -0.36 11.98 -5.36
C VAL A 48 -0.19 10.46 -5.30
N GLY A 49 -0.09 9.79 -6.45
CA GLY A 49 0.07 8.34 -6.52
C GLY A 49 -1.18 7.54 -6.16
N VAL A 50 -2.35 8.18 -5.95
CA VAL A 50 -3.60 7.48 -5.55
C VAL A 50 -4.06 6.43 -6.57
N ARG A 51 -3.67 6.60 -7.84
CA ARG A 51 -3.95 5.63 -8.92
C ARG A 51 -2.99 4.45 -8.89
N ASP A 52 -1.75 4.65 -8.44
CA ASP A 52 -0.69 3.64 -8.42
C ASP A 52 -0.81 2.68 -7.22
N ALA A 53 -1.53 3.10 -6.18
CA ALA A 53 -1.87 2.27 -5.03
C ALA A 53 -3.13 1.43 -5.19
N ARG A 54 -3.67 1.39 -6.41
CA ARG A 54 -4.75 0.49 -6.76
C ARG A 54 -4.14 -0.81 -7.27
N GLU A 55 -4.77 -1.91 -6.90
CA GLU A 55 -4.55 -3.18 -7.55
C GLU A 55 -5.81 -3.59 -8.33
N CYS A 56 -5.59 -4.25 -9.46
CA CYS A 56 -6.64 -4.99 -10.13
C CYS A 56 -6.43 -6.46 -9.75
N HIS A 57 -7.24 -7.01 -8.84
CA HIS A 57 -7.39 -8.47 -8.83
C HIS A 57 -8.17 -8.87 -10.08
N GLY A 58 -7.46 -9.02 -11.19
CA GLY A 58 -7.99 -9.76 -12.31
C GLY A 58 -8.11 -11.20 -11.84
N LEU A 59 -9.32 -11.76 -11.77
CA LEU A 59 -9.70 -13.08 -12.31
C LEU A 59 -11.05 -13.57 -11.72
N LEU A 60 -11.81 -14.29 -12.56
CA LEU A 60 -12.83 -15.33 -12.24
C LEU A 60 -14.33 -15.00 -12.18
N MET A 61 -14.80 -13.75 -12.23
CA MET A 61 -16.25 -13.50 -12.31
C MET A 61 -16.66 -13.09 -13.73
N GLN A 62 -17.14 -14.07 -14.52
CA GLN A 62 -17.83 -13.89 -15.80
C GLN A 62 -19.20 -13.19 -15.65
N THR A 63 -19.29 -12.18 -14.80
CA THR A 63 -20.49 -11.37 -14.64
C THR A 63 -20.12 -9.95 -15.04
N ALA A 64 -20.93 -9.38 -15.94
CA ALA A 64 -20.72 -8.13 -16.67
C ALA A 64 -20.68 -6.83 -15.82
N HIS A 65 -20.09 -6.87 -14.62
CA HIS A 65 -19.74 -5.69 -13.84
C HIS A 65 -18.24 -5.48 -13.99
N ALA A 66 -17.87 -4.36 -14.60
CA ALA A 66 -16.49 -3.98 -14.89
C ALA A 66 -15.55 -4.29 -13.72
N ALA A 67 -14.40 -4.90 -14.01
CA ALA A 67 -13.29 -5.03 -13.06
C ALA A 67 -12.94 -3.62 -12.56
N THR A 68 -13.49 -3.23 -11.42
CA THR A 68 -13.17 -1.95 -10.80
C THR A 68 -11.86 -2.18 -10.10
N CYS A 69 -10.77 -1.76 -10.74
CA CYS A 69 -9.42 -1.72 -10.17
C CYS A 69 -9.35 -0.69 -9.03
N LEU A 70 -10.12 -0.94 -7.98
CA LEU A 70 -10.33 -0.10 -6.81
C LEU A 70 -10.14 -0.91 -5.53
N GLU A 71 -9.24 -1.89 -5.57
CA GLU A 71 -8.75 -2.56 -4.36
C GLU A 71 -7.42 -1.94 -3.95
N ALA A 72 -7.17 -1.93 -2.64
CA ALA A 72 -5.93 -1.40 -2.10
C ALA A 72 -4.79 -2.34 -2.43
N LYS A 73 -3.69 -1.79 -2.96
CA LYS A 73 -2.43 -2.53 -3.12
C LYS A 73 -1.74 -2.79 -1.78
N TYR A 74 -1.97 -1.92 -0.79
CA TYR A 74 -1.30 -1.95 0.50
C TYR A 74 -2.28 -2.30 1.61
N TYR A 75 -1.87 -3.15 2.55
CA TYR A 75 -2.71 -3.57 3.69
C TYR A 75 -2.13 -3.22 5.05
N ASP A 76 -0.87 -2.77 5.10
CA ASP A 76 -0.29 -2.17 6.29
C ASP A 76 0.79 -1.14 5.94
N TYR A 77 1.38 -0.50 6.94
CA TYR A 77 2.53 0.39 6.78
C TYR A 77 3.48 0.30 7.98
N MET A 78 4.74 0.69 7.77
CA MET A 78 5.77 0.77 8.79
C MET A 78 6.42 2.15 8.82
N ILE A 79 6.78 2.63 10.01
CA ILE A 79 7.54 3.87 10.18
C ILE A 79 8.98 3.52 10.55
N LEU A 80 9.92 3.83 9.66
CA LEU A 80 11.34 3.56 9.79
C LEU A 80 12.10 4.89 9.85
N GLY A 81 12.34 5.39 11.07
CA GLY A 81 12.90 6.73 11.24
C GLY A 81 11.96 7.79 10.65
N ASN A 82 12.44 8.55 9.65
CA ASN A 82 11.66 9.58 8.94
C ASN A 82 10.98 9.06 7.64
N LEU A 83 10.98 7.75 7.41
CA LEU A 83 10.35 7.11 6.26
C LEU A 83 9.06 6.39 6.71
N ILE A 84 7.98 6.56 5.94
CA ILE A 84 6.83 5.65 5.98
C ILE A 84 6.88 4.73 4.75
N LEU A 85 6.86 3.43 5.01
CA LEU A 85 6.84 2.37 4.00
C LEU A 85 5.45 1.75 3.96
N LEU A 86 4.75 1.87 2.83
CA LEU A 86 3.46 1.23 2.61
C LEU A 86 3.71 -0.19 2.11
N CYS A 87 3.08 -1.16 2.77
CA CYS A 87 3.38 -2.57 2.64
C CYS A 87 2.38 -3.27 1.71
N PRO A 88 2.85 -3.83 0.57
CA PRO A 88 1.98 -4.48 -0.40
C PRO A 88 1.53 -5.84 0.10
N GLY A 89 0.26 -6.17 -0.14
CA GLY A 89 -0.34 -7.44 0.28
C GLY A 89 -1.85 -7.35 0.20
N ASP A 90 -2.51 -8.51 0.34
CA ASP A 90 -3.97 -8.66 0.37
C ASP A 90 -4.51 -8.92 1.80
N ALA A 91 -3.62 -8.97 2.79
CA ALA A 91 -3.92 -9.08 4.21
C ALA A 91 -2.80 -8.43 5.04
N ILE A 92 -3.10 -8.08 6.29
CA ILE A 92 -2.15 -7.37 7.18
C ILE A 92 -0.88 -8.18 7.42
N ASP A 93 -1.01 -9.49 7.64
CA ASP A 93 0.12 -10.40 7.88
C ASP A 93 1.02 -10.54 6.65
N VAL A 94 0.42 -10.73 5.46
CA VAL A 94 1.15 -10.78 4.18
C VAL A 94 1.87 -9.46 3.90
N ALA A 95 1.19 -8.33 4.14
CA ALA A 95 1.79 -7.01 3.95
C ALA A 95 3.01 -6.80 4.84
N ARG A 96 2.89 -7.14 6.13
CA ARG A 96 4.02 -7.05 7.07
C ARG A 96 5.18 -7.92 6.65
N GLU A 97 4.92 -9.18 6.29
CA GLU A 97 5.97 -10.11 5.83
C GLU A 97 6.72 -9.56 4.62
N ASN A 98 6.00 -9.00 3.63
CA ASN A 98 6.63 -8.39 2.46
C ASN A 98 7.54 -7.20 2.82
N CYS A 99 7.09 -6.33 3.72
CA CYS A 99 7.90 -5.22 4.22
C CYS A 99 9.14 -5.70 5.00
N ASP A 100 8.99 -6.68 5.89
CA ASP A 100 10.10 -7.26 6.65
C ASP A 100 11.15 -7.85 5.69
N LEU A 101 10.73 -8.60 4.67
CA LEU A 101 11.60 -9.14 3.62
C LEU A 101 12.36 -8.03 2.86
N LEU A 102 11.69 -6.92 2.52
CA LEU A 102 12.34 -5.78 1.88
C LEU A 102 13.38 -5.14 2.80
N ILE A 103 13.05 -4.92 4.06
CA ILE A 103 13.94 -4.31 5.05
C ILE A 103 15.19 -5.17 5.25
N ASP A 104 15.02 -6.49 5.36
CA ASP A 104 16.13 -7.43 5.51
C ASP A 104 17.10 -7.40 4.32
N GLN A 105 16.62 -7.11 3.11
CA GLN A 105 17.44 -7.00 1.90
C GLN A 105 18.25 -5.68 1.81
N LEU A 106 17.90 -4.68 2.63
CA LEU A 106 18.58 -3.37 2.65
C LEU A 106 19.72 -3.29 3.67
N ASN A 107 19.90 -4.33 4.48
CA ASN A 107 20.98 -4.48 5.45
C ASN A 107 22.17 -5.26 4.88
#